data_AF-A0A951CTS3-F1
#
_entry.id   AF-A0A951CTS3-F1
#
_cell.length_a   1.000
_cell.length_b   1.000
_cell.length_c   1.000
_cell.angle_alpha   90.00
_cell.angle_beta   90.00
_cell.angle_gamma   90.00
#
_symmetry.space_group_name_H-M   'P 1'
#
loop_
_entity.id
_entity.type
_entity.pdbx_description
1 polymer ?
#
loop_
_entity_poly.entity_id
_entity_poly.type
_entity_poly.pdbx_seq_one_letter_code
_entity_poly.pdbx_strand_id
1 'polypeptide(L)'
;MNYDFGVPSLVINNQRALIHDSDYASLGIVTLAPDGTQLKTYGPVSKFLGDHGKGAVTVGLGFTDIDVPDGGSMGVVFTVINKGHGSGTTTDALNVLCAGIVGALASGQLAGVSLTYSATGTGVYDTFIASAVAIPAWEAAVGIAVGLAVLEALHLILANCDGVVVPGTIQFGRGTLDEVASQGPWDVTVRYPGSESPEGCGANSDYQVDYRVIASSAKVEVPNVIGQDPDTALNTLSGLGLNGVIREEPSDDYEDSRITDQHPGAGAIVYRGTTITLIQLRPREGPPR
;
A
#
# COMPACT_ATOMS: atom_id res chain seq x y z
N MET A 1 10.51 3.32 -4.67
CA MET A 1 9.65 2.18 -5.09
C MET A 1 8.21 2.63 -4.96
N ASN A 2 7.32 2.23 -5.85
CA ASN A 2 5.91 2.58 -5.73
C ASN A 2 5.16 1.35 -5.22
N TYR A 3 4.00 1.57 -4.61
CA TYR A 3 3.17 0.50 -4.04
C TYR A 3 1.74 0.55 -4.54
N ASP A 4 1.16 -0.62 -4.73
CA ASP A 4 -0.27 -0.80 -4.91
C ASP A 4 -0.85 -1.19 -3.55
N PHE A 5 -1.85 -0.42 -3.12
CA PHE A 5 -2.57 -0.66 -1.88
C PHE A 5 -4.02 -0.97 -2.20
N GLY A 6 -4.58 -2.00 -1.56
CA GLY A 6 -5.97 -2.38 -1.73
C GLY A 6 -6.63 -2.84 -0.45
N VAL A 7 -7.95 -2.78 -0.46
CA VAL A 7 -8.86 -3.40 0.49
C VAL A 7 -9.67 -4.42 -0.29
N PRO A 8 -9.19 -5.67 -0.47
CA PRO A 8 -9.90 -6.69 -1.24
C PRO A 8 -11.27 -7.04 -0.64
N SER A 9 -11.33 -7.28 0.67
CA SER A 9 -12.50 -7.82 1.35
C SER A 9 -12.62 -7.33 2.79
N LEU A 10 -13.81 -7.49 3.34
CA LEU A 10 -14.06 -7.48 4.77
C LEU A 10 -14.97 -8.65 5.16
N VAL A 11 -14.97 -9.01 6.43
CA VAL A 11 -15.86 -10.01 7.03
C VAL A 11 -16.66 -9.35 8.14
N ILE A 12 -17.97 -9.51 8.08
CA ILE A 12 -18.91 -9.05 9.10
C ILE A 12 -19.18 -10.21 10.05
N ASN A 13 -18.62 -10.16 11.26
CA ASN A 13 -18.87 -11.15 12.31
C ASN A 13 -20.13 -10.81 13.10
N ASN A 14 -20.33 -9.53 13.40
CA ASN A 14 -21.53 -8.98 14.03
C ASN A 14 -21.87 -7.61 13.46
N GLN A 15 -23.15 -7.38 13.22
CA GLN A 15 -23.67 -6.12 12.73
C GLN A 15 -24.13 -5.25 13.88
N ARG A 16 -24.00 -3.93 13.69
CA ARG A 16 -24.48 -2.93 14.66
C ARG A 16 -26.02 -2.86 14.66
N ALA A 17 -26.63 -2.91 13.49
CA ALA A 17 -28.09 -2.88 13.34
C ALA A 17 -28.69 -4.27 13.13
N LEU A 18 -29.97 -4.41 13.50
CA LEU A 18 -30.62 -5.71 13.55
C LEU A 18 -31.10 -6.19 12.17
N ILE A 19 -31.58 -5.32 11.26
CA ILE A 19 -32.02 -5.66 9.87
C ILE A 19 -32.11 -4.36 9.00
N HIS A 20 -31.73 -4.40 7.71
CA HIS A 20 -31.96 -3.38 6.64
C HIS A 20 -30.99 -2.19 6.51
N ASP A 21 -29.79 -2.28 7.09
CA ASP A 21 -28.79 -1.22 7.01
C ASP A 21 -27.72 -1.54 5.98
N SER A 22 -27.41 -0.54 5.16
CA SER A 22 -26.41 -0.68 4.13
C SER A 22 -25.05 -0.21 4.60
N ASP A 23 -24.02 -0.95 4.23
CA ASP A 23 -22.63 -0.58 4.47
C ASP A 23 -22.07 0.27 3.33
N TYR A 24 -21.38 1.34 3.70
CA TYR A 24 -20.65 2.23 2.80
C TYR A 24 -19.20 2.30 3.25
N ALA A 25 -18.28 2.06 2.33
CA ALA A 25 -16.85 2.13 2.57
C ALA A 25 -16.22 3.34 1.89
N SER A 26 -15.18 3.92 2.49
CA SER A 26 -14.32 4.92 1.86
C SER A 26 -12.86 4.68 2.20
N LEU A 27 -12.00 4.89 1.21
CA LEU A 27 -10.56 4.74 1.28
C LEU A 27 -9.88 6.04 0.84
N GLY A 28 -8.97 6.53 1.66
CA GLY A 28 -8.05 7.60 1.34
C GLY A 28 -6.62 7.22 1.75
N ILE A 29 -5.63 7.71 1.02
CA ILE A 29 -4.22 7.50 1.34
C ILE A 29 -3.49 8.84 1.30
N VAL A 30 -2.52 9.03 2.18
CA VAL A 30 -1.58 10.14 2.15
C VAL A 30 -0.16 9.62 2.24
N THR A 31 0.75 10.23 1.49
CA THR A 31 2.18 9.95 1.59
C THR A 31 2.87 11.12 2.26
N LEU A 32 3.79 10.80 3.16
CA LEU A 32 4.48 11.74 4.02
C LEU A 32 5.99 11.63 3.79
N ALA A 33 6.68 12.76 3.79
CA ALA A 33 8.13 12.85 3.81
C ALA A 33 8.69 12.42 5.18
N PRO A 34 10.01 12.20 5.30
CA PRO A 34 10.64 11.83 6.58
C PRO A 34 10.42 12.82 7.72
N ASP A 35 10.25 14.10 7.39
CA ASP A 35 9.96 15.17 8.35
C ASP A 35 8.46 15.29 8.68
N GLY A 36 7.62 14.37 8.18
CA GLY A 36 6.17 14.37 8.35
C GLY A 36 5.44 15.29 7.36
N THR A 37 6.13 15.97 6.45
CA THR A 37 5.49 16.84 5.46
C THR A 37 4.58 16.03 4.54
N GLN A 38 3.35 16.48 4.36
CA GLN A 38 2.42 15.91 3.40
C GLN A 38 2.93 16.08 1.97
N LEU A 39 3.04 14.98 1.23
CA LEU A 39 3.49 14.98 -0.16
C LEU A 39 2.33 14.83 -1.13
N LYS A 40 1.54 13.77 -0.99
CA LYS A 40 0.44 13.49 -1.92
C LYS A 40 -0.70 12.79 -1.22
N THR A 41 -1.92 13.11 -1.65
CA THR A 41 -3.14 12.44 -1.21
C THR A 41 -3.79 11.72 -2.39
N TYR A 42 -4.28 10.52 -2.13
CA TYR A 42 -5.02 9.67 -3.05
C TYR A 42 -6.43 9.46 -2.49
N GLY A 43 -7.45 9.70 -3.31
CA GLY A 43 -8.85 9.64 -2.88
C GLY A 43 -9.32 10.92 -2.17
N PRO A 44 -10.41 10.83 -1.39
CA PRO A 44 -11.12 9.60 -1.02
C PRO A 44 -11.89 8.97 -2.19
N VAL A 45 -11.96 7.64 -2.20
CA VAL A 45 -12.87 6.87 -3.07
C VAL A 45 -13.83 6.09 -2.18
N SER A 46 -15.12 6.13 -2.50
CA SER A 46 -16.14 5.43 -1.74
C SER A 46 -16.92 4.42 -2.57
N LYS A 47 -17.46 3.41 -1.89
CA LYS A 47 -18.23 2.33 -2.49
C LYS A 47 -19.39 1.95 -1.59
N PHE A 48 -20.57 1.82 -2.20
CA PHE A 48 -21.70 1.12 -1.59
C PHE A 48 -21.39 -0.37 -1.55
N LEU A 49 -21.31 -0.94 -0.36
CA LEU A 49 -21.05 -2.36 -0.19
C LEU A 49 -22.35 -3.16 -0.30
N GLY A 50 -23.47 -2.61 0.18
CA GLY A 50 -24.78 -3.25 0.14
C GLY A 50 -25.38 -3.47 1.53
N ASP A 51 -26.61 -3.97 1.56
CA ASP A 51 -27.25 -4.52 2.75
C ASP A 51 -26.79 -5.99 2.90
N HIS A 52 -25.92 -6.22 3.86
CA HIS A 52 -25.32 -7.54 4.11
C HIS A 52 -25.84 -8.12 5.41
N GLY A 53 -25.66 -9.43 5.61
CA GLY A 53 -25.73 -10.05 6.92
C GLY A 53 -24.33 -10.31 7.47
N LYS A 54 -24.19 -11.33 8.29
CA LYS A 54 -22.86 -11.87 8.62
C LYS A 54 -22.23 -12.55 7.40
N GLY A 55 -20.92 -12.38 7.21
CA GLY A 55 -20.18 -13.04 6.15
C GLY A 55 -19.16 -12.15 5.45
N ALA A 56 -18.55 -12.70 4.40
CA ALA A 56 -17.55 -12.00 3.60
C ALA A 56 -18.20 -11.04 2.59
N VAL A 57 -17.64 -9.84 2.46
CA VAL A 57 -18.08 -8.77 1.59
C VAL A 57 -16.91 -8.30 0.73
N THR A 58 -17.11 -8.22 -0.59
CA THR A 58 -16.09 -7.74 -1.52
C THR A 58 -16.03 -6.21 -1.55
N VAL A 59 -14.91 -5.66 -1.07
CA VAL A 59 -14.68 -4.21 -1.04
C VAL A 59 -14.04 -3.76 -2.36
N GLY A 60 -12.88 -4.29 -2.72
CA GLY A 60 -12.20 -4.00 -3.98
C GLY A 60 -11.85 -2.51 -4.20
N LEU A 61 -11.58 -1.76 -3.12
CA LEU A 61 -11.06 -0.39 -3.19
C LEU A 61 -9.54 -0.43 -3.17
N GLY A 62 -8.88 0.53 -3.82
CA GLY A 62 -7.42 0.58 -3.81
C GLY A 62 -6.86 1.69 -4.68
N PHE A 63 -5.56 1.92 -4.53
CA PHE A 63 -4.77 2.83 -5.34
C PHE A 63 -3.50 2.12 -5.77
N THR A 64 -3.07 2.40 -6.99
CA THR A 64 -1.83 1.87 -7.56
C THR A 64 -0.79 2.97 -7.65
N ASP A 65 0.46 2.57 -7.83
CA ASP A 65 1.58 3.48 -8.11
C ASP A 65 1.76 4.57 -7.03
N ILE A 66 1.63 4.18 -5.77
CA ILE A 66 1.77 5.07 -4.62
C ILE A 66 3.25 5.28 -4.33
N ASP A 67 3.76 6.46 -4.66
CA ASP A 67 5.12 6.87 -4.35
C ASP A 67 5.26 7.25 -2.86
N VAL A 68 6.11 6.51 -2.15
CA VAL A 68 6.49 6.76 -0.76
C VAL A 68 7.99 7.02 -0.74
N PRO A 69 8.47 8.20 -0.34
CA PRO A 69 9.89 8.51 -0.38
C PRO A 69 10.68 7.72 0.68
N ASP A 70 11.99 7.62 0.48
CA ASP A 70 12.91 7.03 1.45
C ASP A 70 12.81 7.75 2.80
N GLY A 71 12.66 6.99 3.88
CA GLY A 71 12.41 7.50 5.23
C GLY A 71 11.00 8.07 5.48
N GLY A 72 10.15 8.14 4.45
CA GLY A 72 8.77 8.60 4.55
C GLY A 72 7.81 7.51 5.01
N SER A 73 6.51 7.79 4.88
CA SER A 73 5.45 6.84 5.23
C SER A 73 4.20 6.97 4.36
N MET A 74 3.40 5.91 4.35
CA MET A 74 2.06 5.86 3.76
C MET A 74 1.03 5.79 4.88
N GLY A 75 0.20 6.82 5.01
CA GLY A 75 -0.97 6.84 5.86
C GLY A 75 -2.21 6.41 5.09
N VAL A 76 -2.91 5.39 5.57
CA VAL A 76 -4.14 4.84 5.00
C VAL A 76 -5.30 5.14 5.94
N VAL A 77 -6.38 5.66 5.39
CA VAL A 77 -7.65 5.89 6.08
C VAL A 77 -8.70 5.04 5.38
N PHE A 78 -9.24 4.05 6.09
CA PHE A 78 -10.34 3.23 5.63
C PHE A 78 -11.49 3.30 6.62
N THR A 79 -12.63 3.80 6.17
CA THR A 79 -13.82 3.94 7.02
C THR A 79 -15.00 3.18 6.44
N VAL A 80 -15.70 2.42 7.30
CA VAL A 80 -17.00 1.82 6.96
C VAL A 80 -18.07 2.41 7.87
N ILE A 81 -19.16 2.86 7.26
CA ILE A 81 -20.38 3.31 7.96
C ILE A 81 -21.50 2.33 7.62
N ASN A 82 -22.17 1.87 8.67
CA ASN A 82 -23.45 1.17 8.57
C ASN A 82 -24.58 2.21 8.68
N LYS A 83 -25.50 2.25 7.71
CA LYS A 83 -26.57 3.26 7.66
C LYS A 83 -27.90 2.72 7.13
N GLY A 84 -28.98 3.01 7.83
CA GLY A 84 -30.36 2.77 7.45
C GLY A 84 -30.90 3.83 6.47
N HIS A 85 -31.44 3.34 5.36
CA HIS A 85 -32.23 4.08 4.35
C HIS A 85 -31.72 5.49 3.97
N GLY A 86 -30.83 5.59 2.97
CA GLY A 86 -30.49 6.87 2.36
C GLY A 86 -29.59 6.79 1.12
N SER A 87 -30.21 6.97 -0.05
CA SER A 87 -29.55 7.13 -1.35
C SER A 87 -28.82 8.49 -1.48
N GLY A 88 -27.55 8.47 -1.88
CA GLY A 88 -26.82 9.62 -2.45
C GLY A 88 -26.02 10.49 -1.47
N THR A 89 -26.63 11.03 -0.41
CA THR A 89 -25.96 12.01 0.48
C THR A 89 -24.94 11.40 1.45
N THR A 90 -24.97 10.08 1.62
CA THR A 90 -24.11 9.35 2.56
C THR A 90 -22.67 9.22 2.07
N THR A 91 -22.44 9.05 0.77
CA THR A 91 -21.09 8.95 0.20
C THR A 91 -20.34 10.27 0.26
N ASP A 92 -21.04 11.40 0.10
CA ASP A 92 -20.44 12.73 0.21
C ASP A 92 -20.02 13.02 1.65
N ALA A 93 -20.89 12.72 2.63
CA ALA A 93 -20.57 12.84 4.05
C ALA A 93 -19.39 11.93 4.45
N LEU A 94 -19.36 10.69 3.93
CA LEU A 94 -18.27 9.75 4.17
C LEU A 94 -16.96 10.20 3.51
N ASN A 95 -17.01 10.81 2.34
CA ASN A 95 -15.82 11.38 1.69
C ASN A 95 -15.30 12.61 2.42
N VAL A 96 -16.18 13.50 2.90
CA VAL A 96 -15.80 14.64 3.74
C VAL A 96 -15.14 14.14 5.03
N LEU A 97 -15.69 13.09 5.64
CA LEU A 97 -15.11 12.45 6.81
C LEU A 97 -13.72 11.90 6.53
N CYS A 98 -13.59 11.08 5.48
CA CYS A 98 -12.33 10.47 5.10
C CYS A 98 -11.26 11.53 4.78
N ALA A 99 -11.62 12.59 4.05
CA ALA A 99 -10.71 13.68 3.74
C ALA A 99 -10.26 14.44 5.00
N GLY A 100 -11.17 14.67 5.96
CA GLY A 100 -10.84 15.28 7.24
C GLY A 100 -9.86 14.44 8.07
N ILE A 101 -10.08 13.11 8.11
CA ILE A 101 -9.19 12.17 8.81
C ILE A 101 -7.83 12.09 8.12
N VAL A 102 -7.79 12.07 6.78
CA VAL A 102 -6.53 12.11 6.02
C VAL A 102 -5.74 13.39 6.33
N GLY A 103 -6.42 14.54 6.41
CA GLY A 103 -5.80 15.81 6.81
C GLY A 103 -5.25 15.77 8.24
N ALA A 104 -6.02 15.22 9.20
CA ALA A 104 -5.59 15.06 10.58
C ALA A 104 -4.40 14.08 10.74
N LEU A 105 -4.36 13.03 9.91
CA LEU A 105 -3.24 12.08 9.85
C LEU A 105 -1.98 12.80 9.37
N ALA A 106 -2.11 13.58 8.31
CA ALA A 106 -1.00 14.33 7.71
C ALA A 106 -0.47 15.44 8.61
N SER A 107 -1.32 16.07 9.43
CA SER A 107 -0.92 17.11 10.38
C SER A 107 -0.39 16.58 11.71
N GLY A 108 -0.31 15.26 11.88
CA GLY A 108 0.14 14.63 13.12
C GLY A 108 -0.75 14.91 14.33
N GLN A 109 -2.01 15.28 14.08
CA GLN A 109 -3.03 15.46 15.09
C GLN A 109 -3.73 14.14 15.45
N LEU A 110 -3.54 13.10 14.61
CA LEU A 110 -4.05 11.77 14.85
C LEU A 110 -3.12 10.93 15.65
N ALA A 111 -3.78 10.04 16.37
CA ALA A 111 -3.25 9.56 17.56
C ALA A 111 -3.42 8.00 17.68
N GLY A 112 -2.44 7.17 18.16
CA GLY A 112 -2.29 5.70 18.10
C GLY A 112 -0.92 5.14 18.60
N VAL A 113 -0.76 3.81 18.48
CA VAL A 113 0.34 2.96 19.03
C VAL A 113 1.34 2.55 17.94
N SER A 114 2.63 2.56 18.25
CA SER A 114 3.64 1.85 17.48
C SER A 114 3.52 0.35 17.73
N LEU A 115 3.07 -0.42 16.74
CA LEU A 115 3.21 -1.87 16.77
C LEU A 115 4.63 -2.20 16.30
N THR A 116 5.46 -2.70 17.21
CA THR A 116 6.74 -3.31 16.84
C THR A 116 6.44 -4.61 16.12
N TYR A 117 6.64 -4.62 14.80
CA TYR A 117 6.64 -5.85 14.03
C TYR A 117 7.81 -6.73 14.49
N SER A 118 7.52 -7.87 15.10
CA SER A 118 8.48 -8.96 15.25
C SER A 118 8.05 -10.09 14.33
N ALA A 119 8.76 -10.27 13.21
CA ALA A 119 8.61 -11.42 12.32
C ALA A 119 8.82 -12.73 13.11
N THR A 120 7.75 -13.24 13.71
CA THR A 120 7.71 -14.52 14.41
C THR A 120 6.63 -15.38 13.78
N GLY A 121 6.71 -15.54 12.47
CA GLY A 121 5.79 -16.43 11.77
C GLY A 121 6.08 -16.51 10.28
N THR A 122 6.31 -17.72 9.80
CA THR A 122 6.42 -18.08 8.37
C THR A 122 5.05 -18.10 7.66
N GLY A 123 4.12 -17.21 8.02
CA GLY A 123 2.73 -17.21 7.56
C GLY A 123 2.32 -15.91 6.87
N VAL A 124 1.61 -16.01 5.75
CA VAL A 124 1.25 -14.92 4.81
C VAL A 124 0.06 -14.06 5.31
N TYR A 125 -0.32 -14.14 6.59
CA TYR A 125 -1.46 -13.41 7.16
C TYR A 125 -1.16 -12.92 8.58
N ASP A 126 -0.98 -11.62 8.76
CA ASP A 126 -0.87 -10.99 10.07
C ASP A 126 -2.24 -10.50 10.54
N THR A 127 -2.66 -10.87 11.76
CA THR A 127 -3.94 -10.47 12.34
C THR A 127 -3.74 -9.47 13.48
N PHE A 128 -4.33 -8.28 13.37
CA PHE A 128 -4.29 -7.23 14.40
C PHE A 128 -5.68 -6.96 14.99
N ILE A 129 -5.74 -6.51 16.25
CA ILE A 129 -6.98 -6.03 16.88
C ILE A 129 -6.85 -4.52 17.07
N ALA A 130 -7.81 -3.76 16.55
CA ALA A 130 -7.86 -2.31 16.69
C ALA A 130 -8.20 -1.91 18.14
N SER A 131 -7.34 -1.10 18.76
CA SER A 131 -7.59 -0.45 20.05
C SER A 131 -7.30 1.03 19.95
N ALA A 132 -8.12 1.86 20.59
CA ALA A 132 -8.01 3.31 20.55
C ALA A 132 -6.85 3.87 21.41
N VAL A 133 -5.97 4.66 20.81
CA VAL A 133 -4.82 5.31 21.49
C VAL A 133 -4.45 6.60 20.75
N ALA A 134 -3.55 7.44 21.30
CA ALA A 134 -3.01 8.69 20.76
C ALA A 134 -1.49 8.66 20.28
N ILE A 135 -1.07 9.31 19.15
CA ILE A 135 0.12 9.21 18.20
C ILE A 135 0.42 10.69 17.87
N PRO A 136 1.70 10.99 17.69
CA PRO A 136 2.17 12.09 16.85
C PRO A 136 2.85 11.55 15.57
N ALA A 137 2.65 12.21 14.41
CA ALA A 137 3.14 11.77 13.09
C ALA A 137 4.66 11.57 12.93
N TRP A 138 5.49 11.98 13.89
CA TRP A 138 6.95 12.05 13.73
C TRP A 138 7.74 10.89 14.34
N GLU A 139 7.13 9.99 15.13
CA GLU A 139 7.82 8.79 15.64
C GLU A 139 7.76 7.58 14.70
N ALA A 140 6.94 7.62 13.64
CA ALA A 140 6.92 6.60 12.59
C ALA A 140 8.14 6.68 11.64
N ALA A 141 9.00 7.71 11.80
CA ALA A 141 10.09 8.01 10.88
C ALA A 141 11.41 7.22 11.13
N VAL A 142 11.49 6.32 12.12
CA VAL A 142 12.77 5.61 12.43
C VAL A 142 12.64 4.09 12.64
N GLY A 143 11.56 3.42 12.23
CA GLY A 143 11.49 1.96 12.39
C GLY A 143 10.36 1.24 11.66
N ILE A 144 10.40 -0.10 11.74
CA ILE A 144 9.36 -1.00 11.22
C ILE A 144 8.08 -0.79 12.05
N ALA A 145 7.24 0.15 11.65
CA ALA A 145 6.01 0.47 12.36
C ALA A 145 4.80 0.35 11.42
N VAL A 146 3.85 -0.49 11.82
CA VAL A 146 2.44 -0.41 11.41
C VAL A 146 1.72 0.28 12.56
N GLY A 147 1.37 1.55 12.37
CA GLY A 147 0.63 2.32 13.39
C GLY A 147 -0.86 2.20 13.12
N LEU A 148 -1.62 1.51 13.98
CA LEU A 148 -3.08 1.47 13.89
C LEU A 148 -3.67 2.42 14.94
N ALA A 149 -4.48 3.36 14.46
CA ALA A 149 -5.19 4.32 15.28
C ALA A 149 -6.70 4.20 15.04
N VAL A 150 -7.46 4.15 16.14
CA VAL A 150 -8.92 4.26 16.14
C VAL A 150 -9.26 5.65 16.65
N LEU A 151 -9.88 6.46 15.80
CA LEU A 151 -10.36 7.78 16.23
C LEU A 151 -11.56 7.61 17.17
N GLU A 152 -11.30 7.68 18.48
CA GLU A 152 -12.36 7.78 19.50
C GLU A 152 -13.25 9.01 19.29
N ALA A 153 -12.79 10.02 18.55
CA ALA A 153 -13.58 11.22 18.28
C ALA A 153 -14.66 11.03 17.18
N LEU A 154 -14.67 9.91 16.45
CA LEU A 154 -15.67 9.60 15.42
C LEU A 154 -16.95 8.99 16.00
N HIS A 155 -17.41 9.46 17.16
CA HIS A 155 -18.73 9.14 17.72
C HIS A 155 -19.85 9.81 16.92
N LEU A 156 -19.84 9.67 15.59
CA LEU A 156 -20.96 10.01 14.74
C LEU A 156 -21.98 8.88 14.86
N ILE A 157 -22.75 8.94 15.95
CA ILE A 157 -23.98 8.17 16.08
C ILE A 157 -25.00 8.92 15.21
N LEU A 158 -25.28 8.35 14.05
CA LEU A 158 -26.41 8.77 13.24
C LEU A 158 -27.66 8.16 13.88
N ALA A 159 -28.84 8.77 13.69
CA ALA A 159 -30.07 8.26 14.29
C ALA A 159 -30.35 6.81 13.87
N ASN A 160 -31.06 6.03 14.69
CA ASN A 160 -31.54 4.67 14.38
C ASN A 160 -30.46 3.58 14.17
N CYS A 161 -29.45 3.49 15.05
CA CYS A 161 -28.39 2.47 15.02
C CYS A 161 -27.31 2.63 13.95
N ASP A 162 -27.39 3.70 13.16
CA ASP A 162 -26.41 4.09 12.17
C ASP A 162 -25.09 4.59 12.79
N GLY A 163 -23.97 4.30 12.13
CA GLY A 163 -22.70 4.91 12.48
C GLY A 163 -21.48 4.21 11.91
N VAL A 164 -20.31 4.74 12.26
CA VAL A 164 -19.02 4.15 11.90
C VAL A 164 -18.87 2.79 12.59
N VAL A 165 -18.55 1.76 11.81
CA VAL A 165 -18.28 0.38 12.26
C VAL A 165 -16.82 -0.02 12.03
N VAL A 166 -16.14 0.66 11.11
CA VAL A 166 -14.68 0.55 10.92
C VAL A 166 -14.10 1.97 10.89
N PRO A 167 -13.47 2.44 11.97
CA PRO A 167 -12.70 3.69 12.01
C PRO A 167 -11.20 3.42 11.85
N GLY A 168 -10.77 2.89 10.70
CA GLY A 168 -9.39 2.43 10.52
C GLY A 168 -8.45 3.51 9.99
N THR A 169 -7.40 3.85 10.75
CA THR A 169 -6.23 4.52 10.20
C THR A 169 -4.97 3.70 10.42
N ILE A 170 -4.24 3.40 9.34
CA ILE A 170 -3.03 2.58 9.36
C ILE A 170 -1.90 3.39 8.75
N GLN A 171 -0.76 3.49 9.42
CA GLN A 171 0.43 4.12 8.86
C GLN A 171 1.53 3.07 8.66
N PHE A 172 2.08 3.02 7.45
CA PHE A 172 3.18 2.15 7.08
C PHE A 172 4.44 2.98 6.84
N GLY A 173 5.49 2.70 7.60
CA GLY A 173 6.82 3.24 7.31
C GLY A 173 7.37 2.71 5.98
N ARG A 174 8.14 3.54 5.27
CA ARG A 174 8.77 3.17 4.00
C ARG A 174 9.57 1.86 4.08
N GLY A 175 10.38 1.71 5.13
CA GLY A 175 11.20 0.51 5.34
C GLY A 175 10.37 -0.76 5.50
N THR A 176 9.24 -0.68 6.23
CA THR A 176 8.29 -1.80 6.36
C THR A 176 7.72 -2.19 5.01
N LEU A 177 7.27 -1.20 4.22
CA LEU A 177 6.69 -1.44 2.90
C LEU A 177 7.69 -2.12 1.97
N ASP A 178 8.95 -1.66 1.95
CA ASP A 178 10.01 -2.29 1.16
C ASP A 178 10.24 -3.75 1.63
N GLU A 179 10.27 -4.00 2.94
CA GLU A 179 10.48 -5.33 3.53
C GLU A 179 9.36 -6.30 3.13
N VAL A 180 8.10 -5.94 3.41
CA VAL A 180 6.95 -6.84 3.24
C VAL A 180 6.58 -7.02 1.76
N ALA A 181 6.65 -5.96 0.96
CA ALA A 181 6.24 -6.00 -0.43
C ALA A 181 7.31 -6.63 -1.36
N SER A 182 8.56 -6.72 -0.92
CA SER A 182 9.64 -7.42 -1.65
C SER A 182 9.42 -8.94 -1.74
N GLN A 183 8.65 -9.50 -0.81
CA GLN A 183 8.39 -10.94 -0.67
C GLN A 183 7.21 -11.41 -1.52
N GLY A 184 6.42 -10.49 -2.06
CA GLY A 184 5.19 -10.76 -2.81
C GLY A 184 4.05 -9.87 -2.31
N PRO A 185 2.79 -10.13 -2.73
CA PRO A 185 1.63 -9.50 -2.12
C PRO A 185 1.61 -9.77 -0.61
N TRP A 186 1.54 -8.71 0.18
CA TRP A 186 1.40 -8.79 1.63
C TRP A 186 -0.05 -8.55 2.01
N ASP A 187 -0.65 -9.50 2.71
CA ASP A 187 -2.03 -9.44 3.21
C ASP A 187 -2.05 -9.21 4.73
N VAL A 188 -2.82 -8.24 5.16
CA VAL A 188 -2.99 -7.87 6.57
C VAL A 188 -4.47 -7.87 6.91
N THR A 189 -4.86 -8.61 7.94
CA THR A 189 -6.24 -8.60 8.44
C THR A 189 -6.31 -7.81 9.75
N VAL A 190 -7.19 -6.82 9.81
CA VAL A 190 -7.43 -6.05 11.04
C VAL A 190 -8.85 -6.25 11.52
N ARG A 191 -9.00 -6.64 12.78
CA ARG A 191 -10.29 -6.77 13.46
C ARG A 191 -10.67 -5.49 14.20
N TYR A 192 -11.89 -5.02 13.99
CA TYR A 192 -12.51 -3.83 14.56
C TYR A 192 -13.71 -4.25 15.45
N PRO A 193 -13.47 -4.59 16.74
CA PRO A 193 -14.54 -4.85 17.68
C PRO A 193 -15.15 -3.52 18.18
N GLY A 194 -16.49 -3.44 18.17
CA GLY A 194 -17.25 -2.38 18.83
C GLY A 194 -17.32 -2.61 20.34
N SER A 195 -17.41 -1.53 21.11
CA SER A 195 -17.43 -1.56 22.58
C SER A 195 -18.84 -1.57 23.16
N GLU A 196 -19.77 -0.75 22.64
CA GLU A 196 -21.17 -0.68 23.11
C GLU A 196 -22.09 -0.19 21.98
N SER A 197 -23.12 -0.96 21.64
CA SER A 197 -24.18 -0.51 20.74
C SER A 197 -25.28 0.22 21.54
N PRO A 198 -25.91 1.28 20.98
CA PRO A 198 -26.98 1.99 21.69
C PRO A 198 -28.14 1.07 22.08
N GLU A 199 -28.87 1.42 23.14
CA GLU A 199 -30.06 0.70 23.57
C GLU A 199 -31.08 0.59 22.41
N GLY A 200 -31.56 -0.62 22.14
CA GLY A 200 -32.44 -0.91 21.00
C GLY A 200 -31.71 -1.29 19.70
N CYS A 201 -30.38 -1.22 19.65
CA CYS A 201 -29.56 -1.69 18.55
C CYS A 201 -29.12 -3.15 18.71
N GLY A 202 -28.48 -3.70 17.67
CA GLY A 202 -27.97 -5.07 17.67
C GLY A 202 -26.78 -5.27 18.62
N ALA A 203 -26.11 -6.41 18.45
CA ALA A 203 -24.89 -6.69 19.19
C ALA A 203 -23.78 -5.68 18.81
N ASN A 204 -22.74 -5.59 19.63
CA ASN A 204 -21.54 -4.84 19.29
C ASN A 204 -21.00 -5.28 17.92
N SER A 205 -20.81 -4.30 17.03
CA SER A 205 -20.26 -4.54 15.70
C SER A 205 -18.92 -5.26 15.79
N ASP A 206 -18.66 -6.16 14.86
CA ASP A 206 -17.39 -6.86 14.77
C ASP A 206 -17.08 -7.10 13.31
N TYR A 207 -16.12 -6.33 12.79
CA TYR A 207 -15.70 -6.35 11.40
C TYR A 207 -14.25 -6.76 11.33
N GLN A 208 -13.87 -7.56 10.34
CA GLN A 208 -12.48 -7.82 9.98
C GLN A 208 -12.25 -7.29 8.57
N VAL A 209 -11.18 -6.54 8.35
CA VAL A 209 -10.86 -5.96 7.06
C VAL A 209 -9.54 -6.53 6.58
N ASP A 210 -9.53 -7.01 5.35
CA ASP A 210 -8.32 -7.46 4.68
C ASP A 210 -7.75 -6.31 3.87
N TYR A 211 -6.49 -5.99 4.14
CA TYR A 211 -5.68 -5.03 3.41
C TYR A 211 -4.63 -5.79 2.63
N ARG A 212 -4.28 -5.28 1.45
CA ARG A 212 -3.25 -5.84 0.59
C ARG A 212 -2.29 -4.76 0.14
N VAL A 213 -1.00 -5.03 0.28
CA VAL A 213 0.08 -4.21 -0.25
C VAL A 213 0.88 -5.02 -1.25
N ILE A 214 1.14 -4.45 -2.42
CA ILE A 214 1.99 -5.04 -3.44
C ILE A 214 3.01 -3.98 -3.84
N ALA A 215 4.27 -4.33 -4.01
CA ALA A 215 5.20 -3.40 -4.62
C ALA A 215 4.81 -3.22 -6.09
N SER A 216 4.47 -2.00 -6.51
CA SER A 216 4.13 -1.67 -7.90
C SER A 216 5.30 -1.99 -8.84
N SER A 217 6.54 -2.06 -8.33
CA SER A 217 7.68 -2.64 -9.06
C SER A 217 7.67 -4.17 -8.96
N ALA A 218 6.77 -4.78 -9.72
CA ALA A 218 6.82 -6.20 -10.04
C ALA A 218 8.22 -6.61 -10.50
N LYS A 219 8.66 -7.81 -10.08
CA LYS A 219 9.89 -8.43 -10.56
C LYS A 219 9.73 -8.78 -12.05
N VAL A 220 10.79 -8.62 -12.81
CA VAL A 220 10.85 -8.90 -14.24
C VAL A 220 12.03 -9.81 -14.52
N GLU A 221 11.80 -10.79 -15.39
CA GLU A 221 12.86 -11.64 -15.89
C GLU A 221 13.75 -10.85 -16.84
N VAL A 222 15.06 -10.89 -16.58
CA VAL A 222 16.07 -10.23 -17.39
C VAL A 222 16.13 -10.94 -18.74
N PRO A 223 15.89 -10.22 -19.86
CA PRO A 223 15.92 -10.80 -21.18
C PRO A 223 17.36 -11.10 -21.59
N ASN A 224 17.53 -12.02 -22.54
CA ASN A 224 18.81 -12.20 -23.21
C ASN A 224 19.00 -11.13 -24.28
N VAL A 225 20.01 -10.27 -24.11
CA VAL A 225 20.41 -9.21 -25.05
C VAL A 225 21.82 -9.39 -25.60
N ILE A 226 22.50 -10.48 -25.24
CA ILE A 226 23.81 -10.84 -25.83
C ILE A 226 23.64 -11.04 -27.35
N GLY A 227 24.56 -10.47 -28.13
CA GLY A 227 24.55 -10.49 -29.58
C GLY A 227 23.62 -9.45 -30.23
N GLN A 228 22.91 -8.63 -29.45
CA GLN A 228 22.20 -7.47 -29.96
C GLN A 228 23.15 -6.29 -30.15
N ASP A 229 22.78 -5.34 -31.01
CA ASP A 229 23.41 -4.02 -31.00
C ASP A 229 23.02 -3.26 -29.71
N PRO A 230 23.84 -2.29 -29.26
CA PRO A 230 23.64 -1.67 -27.95
C PRO A 230 22.31 -0.91 -27.85
N ASP A 231 21.89 -0.24 -28.92
CA ASP A 231 20.63 0.51 -28.93
C ASP A 231 19.45 -0.45 -28.79
N THR A 232 19.44 -1.57 -29.53
CA THR A 232 18.41 -2.62 -29.40
C THR A 232 18.42 -3.26 -28.01
N ALA A 233 19.59 -3.49 -27.41
CA ALA A 233 19.71 -4.05 -26.07
C ALA A 233 19.15 -3.10 -25.00
N LEU A 234 19.50 -1.81 -25.04
CA LEU A 234 18.96 -0.80 -24.13
C LEU A 234 17.44 -0.64 -24.29
N ASN A 235 16.94 -0.68 -25.52
CA ASN A 235 15.51 -0.63 -25.80
C ASN A 235 14.77 -1.87 -25.25
N THR A 236 15.37 -3.06 -25.36
CA THR A 236 14.80 -4.31 -24.82
C THR A 236 14.72 -4.29 -23.29
N LEU A 237 15.76 -3.79 -22.63
CA LEU A 237 15.81 -3.66 -21.17
C LEU A 237 14.82 -2.63 -20.64
N SER A 238 14.80 -1.43 -21.24
CA SER A 238 13.88 -0.36 -20.85
C SER A 238 12.42 -0.73 -21.08
N GLY A 239 12.11 -1.50 -22.14
CA GLY A 239 10.78 -2.05 -22.40
C GLY A 239 10.25 -2.97 -21.29
N LEU A 240 11.14 -3.54 -20.48
CA LEU A 240 10.83 -4.36 -19.31
C LEU A 240 10.93 -3.59 -17.98
N GLY A 241 11.14 -2.27 -18.06
CA GLY A 241 11.34 -1.40 -16.91
C GLY A 241 12.69 -1.61 -16.24
N LEU A 242 13.69 -2.14 -16.94
CA LEU A 242 15.07 -2.26 -16.46
C LEU A 242 15.92 -1.11 -17.01
N ASN A 243 16.93 -0.69 -16.25
CA ASN A 243 17.89 0.30 -16.71
C ASN A 243 19.03 -0.44 -17.43
N GLY A 244 19.54 0.09 -18.53
CA GLY A 244 20.71 -0.47 -19.22
C GLY A 244 21.88 0.50 -19.17
N VAL A 245 23.08 0.01 -18.87
CA VAL A 245 24.33 0.80 -18.92
C VAL A 245 25.36 0.03 -19.73
N ILE A 246 25.93 0.67 -20.76
CA ILE A 246 26.98 0.08 -21.58
C ILE A 246 28.34 0.38 -20.94
N ARG A 247 29.16 -0.66 -20.81
CA ARG A 247 30.58 -0.56 -20.46
C ARG A 247 31.40 -1.09 -21.63
N GLU A 248 32.25 -0.23 -22.17
CA GLU A 248 33.14 -0.62 -23.27
C GLU A 248 34.44 -1.23 -22.73
N GLU A 249 34.88 -2.35 -23.32
CA GLU A 249 36.10 -3.05 -22.94
C GLU A 249 37.06 -3.24 -24.12
N PRO A 250 38.35 -2.83 -23.98
CA PRO A 250 39.32 -2.96 -25.04
C PRO A 250 39.74 -4.43 -25.28
N SER A 251 39.61 -4.90 -26.51
CA SER A 251 39.98 -6.26 -26.93
C SER A 251 40.89 -6.25 -28.16
N ASP A 252 41.80 -7.23 -28.24
CA ASP A 252 42.56 -7.54 -29.46
C ASP A 252 41.75 -8.45 -30.41
N ASP A 253 40.70 -9.07 -29.89
CA ASP A 253 39.72 -9.92 -30.57
C ASP A 253 38.38 -9.15 -30.63
N TYR A 254 38.35 -8.14 -31.50
CA TYR A 254 37.18 -7.28 -31.73
C TYR A 254 36.69 -7.53 -33.15
N GLU A 255 35.55 -8.21 -33.27
CA GLU A 255 34.96 -8.59 -34.55
C GLU A 255 33.74 -7.73 -34.89
N ASP A 256 32.96 -7.28 -33.88
CA ASP A 256 31.86 -6.34 -34.06
C ASP A 256 31.49 -5.55 -32.78
N SER A 257 30.65 -4.52 -32.95
CA SER A 257 30.16 -3.64 -31.87
C SER A 257 28.95 -4.21 -31.10
N ARG A 258 28.73 -5.53 -31.07
CA ARG A 258 27.56 -6.11 -30.36
C ARG A 258 27.83 -6.25 -28.87
N ILE A 259 26.75 -6.43 -28.10
CA ILE A 259 26.84 -6.78 -26.69
C ILE A 259 27.40 -8.20 -26.55
N THR A 260 28.54 -8.33 -25.90
CA THR A 260 29.22 -9.61 -25.69
C THR A 260 28.89 -10.24 -24.35
N ASP A 261 28.51 -9.42 -23.38
CA ASP A 261 28.11 -9.89 -22.06
C ASP A 261 27.05 -8.99 -21.43
N GLN A 262 26.28 -9.53 -20.48
CA GLN A 262 25.31 -8.79 -19.71
C GLN A 262 25.33 -9.24 -18.24
N HIS A 263 25.11 -8.30 -17.33
CA HIS A 263 25.02 -8.61 -15.92
C HIS A 263 24.01 -7.70 -15.21
N PRO A 264 23.02 -8.22 -14.46
CA PRO A 264 22.62 -9.63 -14.33
C PRO A 264 22.35 -10.38 -15.65
N GLY A 265 22.56 -11.69 -15.63
CA GLY A 265 22.41 -12.57 -16.79
C GLY A 265 20.96 -12.81 -17.19
N ALA A 266 20.75 -13.31 -18.41
CA ALA A 266 19.42 -13.67 -18.90
C ALA A 266 18.72 -14.70 -17.99
N GLY A 267 17.40 -14.57 -17.83
CA GLY A 267 16.59 -15.40 -16.95
C GLY A 267 16.66 -15.02 -15.47
N ALA A 268 17.53 -14.08 -15.08
CA ALA A 268 17.55 -13.57 -13.71
C ALA A 268 16.24 -12.83 -13.41
N ILE A 269 15.66 -13.04 -12.23
CA ILE A 269 14.48 -12.28 -11.80
C ILE A 269 14.93 -11.07 -11.00
N VAL A 270 14.74 -9.86 -11.53
CA VAL A 270 15.20 -8.61 -10.91
C VAL A 270 14.04 -7.64 -10.74
N TYR A 271 14.20 -6.62 -9.91
CA TYR A 271 13.20 -5.56 -9.82
C TYR A 271 13.23 -4.68 -11.06
N ARG A 272 12.07 -4.16 -11.47
CA ARG A 272 12.05 -2.98 -12.34
C ARG A 272 12.88 -1.85 -11.71
N GLY A 273 13.63 -1.13 -12.53
CA GLY A 273 14.62 -0.13 -12.14
C GLY A 273 16.02 -0.70 -11.94
N THR A 274 16.20 -2.03 -11.94
CA THR A 274 17.53 -2.65 -11.84
C THR A 274 18.36 -2.28 -13.06
N THR A 275 19.59 -1.82 -12.82
CA THR A 275 20.56 -1.57 -13.88
C THR A 275 21.22 -2.87 -14.32
N ILE A 276 21.06 -3.21 -15.59
CA ILE A 276 21.79 -4.27 -16.28
C ILE A 276 23.00 -3.61 -16.96
N THR A 277 24.19 -4.04 -16.56
CA THR A 277 25.44 -3.67 -17.21
C THR A 277 25.60 -4.52 -18.46
N LEU A 278 25.85 -3.88 -19.59
CA LEU A 278 26.10 -4.52 -20.88
C LEU A 278 27.57 -4.29 -21.25
N ILE A 279 28.27 -5.35 -21.62
CA ILE A 279 29.65 -5.25 -22.10
C ILE A 279 29.64 -5.18 -23.61
N GLN A 280 30.33 -4.17 -24.14
CA GLN A 280 30.59 -4.03 -25.57
C GLN A 280 32.10 -4.01 -25.76
N LEU A 281 32.63 -4.81 -26.68
CA LEU A 281 34.05 -4.74 -26.98
C LEU A 281 34.35 -3.50 -27.83
N ARG A 282 35.55 -2.96 -27.65
CA ARG A 282 36.12 -1.91 -28.51
C ARG A 282 37.56 -2.27 -28.88
N PRO A 283 38.11 -1.72 -29.97
CA PRO A 283 39.52 -1.93 -30.31
C PRO A 283 40.44 -1.47 -29.17
N ARG A 284 41.48 -2.25 -28.86
CA ARG A 284 42.53 -1.81 -27.94
C ARG A 284 43.34 -0.67 -28.58
N GLU A 285 43.34 0.49 -27.93
CA GLU A 285 44.25 1.58 -28.32
C GLU A 285 45.69 1.18 -27.95
N GLY A 286 46.58 1.14 -28.96
CA GLY A 286 48.01 1.01 -28.74
C GLY A 286 48.59 2.26 -28.07
N PRO A 287 49.79 2.18 -27.45
CA PRO A 287 50.40 3.34 -26.83
C PRO A 287 50.57 4.48 -27.86
N PRO A 288 50.38 5.75 -27.46
CA PRO A 288 50.58 6.88 -28.36
C PRO A 288 52.01 6.83 -28.92
N ARG A 289 52.12 6.94 -30.25
CA ARG A 289 53.42 7.02 -30.95
C ARG A 289 54.11 8.35 -30.70
#